data_AF-A0A8J4Y677-F1
#
_entry.id   AF-A0A8J4Y677-F1
#
_cell.length_a   1.000
_cell.length_b   1.000
_cell.length_c   1.000
_cell.angle_alpha   90.00
_cell.angle_beta   90.00
_cell.angle_gamma   90.00
#
_symmetry.space_group_name_H-M   'P 1'
#
loop_
_entity.id
_entity.type
_entity.pdbx_description
1 polymer ?
#
loop_
_entity_poly.entity_id
_entity_poly.type
_entity_poly.pdbx_seq_one_letter_code
_entity_poly.pdbx_strand_id
1 'polypeptide(L)'
;MCHKNFDGTPAAMEAEAAVKLWPRSTNHNFRYVTFVSDRDSSAYNAVCALNDGRGPYDVPVQKEECINHVAKRLGTRLRKFKQGDFTVITTRTGKKMKRSALGGAKKLTNNVIQMLQRYYKKAISDNKNRSVESMRNAIMASFYHACSSDKAPKLHNLCPKDINSWCFYQRVLAPDETPRSHSVKPPYLSNIPSDKQEDIKRIYIDLTRTRAA
;
A
#
# COMPACT_ATOMS: atom_id res chain seq x y z
N MET A 1 -12.29 -7.34 -36.80
CA MET A 1 -11.95 -5.93 -37.02
C MET A 1 -12.23 -5.14 -35.75
N CYS A 2 -11.33 -4.25 -35.33
CA CYS A 2 -11.59 -3.28 -34.27
C CYS A 2 -12.05 -1.98 -34.93
N HIS A 3 -13.28 -1.53 -34.69
CA HIS A 3 -13.79 -0.27 -35.23
C HIS A 3 -13.45 0.88 -34.26
N LYS A 4 -12.81 1.94 -34.79
CA LYS A 4 -12.52 3.15 -34.02
C LYS A 4 -13.84 3.77 -33.54
N ASN A 5 -13.97 3.98 -32.23
CA ASN A 5 -15.19 4.51 -31.60
C ASN A 5 -14.93 5.79 -30.78
N PHE A 6 -13.72 6.35 -30.87
CA PHE A 6 -13.30 7.54 -30.15
C PHE A 6 -12.21 8.31 -30.91
N ASP A 7 -12.39 9.63 -31.06
CA ASP A 7 -11.51 10.50 -31.84
C ASP A 7 -10.60 11.42 -31.00
N GLY A 8 -10.67 11.33 -29.66
CA GLY A 8 -9.84 12.12 -28.75
C GLY A 8 -8.52 11.46 -28.34
N THR A 9 -7.85 12.03 -27.33
CA THR A 9 -6.58 11.47 -26.82
C THR A 9 -6.81 10.19 -26.03
N PRO A 10 -5.86 9.23 -26.01
CA PRO A 10 -5.99 8.01 -25.21
C PRO A 10 -6.32 8.28 -23.73
N ALA A 11 -5.82 9.38 -23.17
CA ALA A 11 -6.09 9.79 -21.79
C ALA A 11 -7.53 10.29 -21.55
N ALA A 12 -8.19 10.87 -22.57
CA ALA A 12 -9.58 11.33 -22.48
C ALA A 12 -10.59 10.18 -22.66
N MET A 13 -10.17 9.09 -23.30
CA MET A 13 -11.03 7.95 -23.65
C MET A 13 -11.75 7.36 -22.43
N GLU A 14 -11.05 7.21 -21.30
CA GLU A 14 -11.65 6.66 -20.07
C GLU A 14 -12.74 7.57 -19.49
N ALA A 15 -12.51 8.88 -19.48
CA ALA A 15 -13.47 9.86 -18.97
C ALA A 15 -14.72 9.93 -19.85
N GLU A 16 -14.52 9.94 -21.17
CA GLU A 16 -15.59 9.95 -22.17
C GLU A 16 -16.43 8.67 -22.13
N ALA A 17 -15.77 7.52 -21.98
CA ALA A 17 -16.47 6.25 -21.79
C ALA A 17 -17.31 6.26 -20.49
N ALA A 18 -16.74 6.74 -19.38
CA ALA A 18 -17.46 6.82 -18.11
C ALA A 18 -18.67 7.77 -18.20
N VAL A 19 -18.50 8.96 -18.78
CA VAL A 19 -19.59 9.93 -18.96
C VAL A 19 -20.73 9.36 -19.81
N LYS A 20 -20.43 8.52 -20.82
CA LYS A 20 -21.45 7.84 -21.62
C LYS A 20 -22.10 6.67 -20.89
N LEU A 21 -21.33 5.87 -20.18
CA LEU A 21 -21.81 4.63 -19.55
C LEU A 21 -22.69 4.90 -18.32
N TRP A 22 -22.33 5.89 -17.50
CA TRP A 22 -23.01 6.10 -16.23
C TRP A 22 -24.50 6.48 -16.39
N PRO A 23 -24.89 7.51 -17.16
CA PRO A 23 -26.29 7.81 -17.39
C PRO A 23 -27.04 6.65 -18.07
N ARG A 24 -26.38 5.91 -18.98
CA ARG A 24 -27.01 4.79 -19.70
C ARG A 24 -27.46 3.66 -18.80
N SER A 25 -26.91 3.53 -17.58
CA SER A 25 -27.32 2.48 -16.65
C SER A 25 -28.82 2.54 -16.34
N THR A 26 -29.43 3.73 -16.32
CA THR A 26 -30.86 3.90 -16.02
C THR A 26 -31.75 3.30 -17.10
N ASN A 27 -31.29 3.28 -18.36
CA ASN A 27 -31.99 2.59 -19.46
C ASN A 27 -32.03 1.07 -19.25
N HIS A 28 -31.18 0.56 -18.36
CA HIS A 28 -31.12 -0.84 -17.96
C HIS A 28 -31.61 -1.06 -16.52
N ASN A 29 -32.34 -0.08 -15.95
CA ASN A 29 -32.94 -0.16 -14.62
C ASN A 29 -31.94 -0.37 -13.47
N PHE A 30 -30.71 0.14 -13.58
CA PHE A 30 -29.75 0.16 -12.47
C PHE A 30 -28.96 1.47 -12.39
N ARG A 31 -28.29 1.71 -11.26
CA ARG A 31 -27.44 2.88 -11.02
C ARG A 31 -26.08 2.44 -10.48
N TYR A 32 -25.02 3.07 -10.96
CA TYR A 32 -23.70 2.94 -10.33
C TYR A 32 -23.64 3.81 -9.07
N VAL A 33 -23.25 3.25 -7.94
CA VAL A 33 -23.13 4.00 -6.68
C VAL A 33 -21.69 4.30 -6.30
N THR A 34 -20.75 3.50 -6.81
CA THR A 34 -19.34 3.56 -6.43
C THR A 34 -18.44 3.62 -7.65
N PHE A 35 -17.52 4.59 -7.68
CA PHE A 35 -16.48 4.73 -8.69
C PHE A 35 -15.13 4.34 -8.07
N VAL A 36 -14.58 3.20 -8.50
CA VAL A 36 -13.23 2.77 -8.10
C VAL A 36 -12.20 3.41 -9.02
N SER A 37 -11.31 4.24 -8.48
CA SER A 37 -10.25 4.87 -9.29
C SER A 37 -9.04 5.29 -8.47
N ASP A 38 -8.04 5.84 -9.15
CA ASP A 38 -6.91 6.52 -8.51
C ASP A 38 -7.37 7.86 -7.90
N ARG A 39 -6.55 8.42 -6.99
CA ARG A 39 -6.89 9.64 -6.25
C ARG A 39 -7.17 10.83 -7.16
N ASP A 40 -6.41 10.98 -8.24
CA ASP A 40 -6.56 12.05 -9.22
C ASP A 40 -7.13 11.46 -10.53
N SER A 41 -8.41 11.09 -10.49
CA SER A 41 -9.11 10.43 -11.60
C SER A 41 -9.93 11.44 -12.39
N SER A 42 -9.48 11.76 -13.60
CA SER A 42 -10.22 12.63 -14.54
C SER A 42 -11.59 12.04 -14.89
N ALA A 43 -11.69 10.72 -15.02
CA ALA A 43 -12.94 10.04 -15.31
C ALA A 43 -13.97 10.17 -14.18
N TYR A 44 -13.53 10.07 -12.91
CA TYR A 44 -14.39 10.34 -11.76
C TYR A 44 -14.88 11.79 -11.76
N ASN A 45 -13.97 12.74 -11.95
CA ASN A 45 -14.31 14.17 -11.99
C ASN A 45 -15.32 14.47 -13.11
N ALA A 46 -15.14 13.87 -14.29
CA ALA A 46 -16.04 14.02 -15.43
C ALA A 46 -17.43 13.45 -15.15
N VAL A 47 -17.53 12.29 -14.50
CA VAL A 47 -18.82 11.71 -14.09
C VAL A 47 -19.53 12.62 -13.08
N CYS A 48 -18.83 13.12 -12.07
CA CYS A 48 -19.42 14.05 -11.10
C CYS A 48 -19.96 15.33 -11.77
N ALA A 49 -19.28 15.83 -12.80
CA ALA A 49 -19.66 17.05 -13.50
C ALA A 49 -20.99 16.97 -14.27
N LEU A 50 -21.59 15.79 -14.49
CA LEU A 50 -22.78 15.61 -15.34
C LEU A 50 -24.07 16.29 -14.84
N ASN A 51 -24.13 16.74 -13.59
CA ASN A 51 -25.30 17.36 -12.98
C ASN A 51 -24.87 18.31 -11.84
N ASP A 52 -24.28 19.44 -12.18
CA ASP A 52 -23.78 20.44 -11.22
C ASP A 52 -22.84 19.84 -10.16
N GLY A 53 -22.00 18.90 -10.55
CA GLY A 53 -21.06 18.24 -9.64
C GLY A 53 -21.62 17.06 -8.83
N ARG A 54 -22.92 16.74 -8.95
CA ARG A 54 -23.57 15.65 -8.19
C ARG A 54 -23.48 14.28 -8.85
N GLY A 55 -23.12 14.22 -10.13
CA GLY A 55 -23.15 13.01 -10.93
C GLY A 55 -24.52 12.70 -11.54
N PRO A 56 -24.64 11.63 -12.33
CA PRO A 56 -25.78 11.42 -13.23
C PRO A 56 -27.09 10.98 -12.54
N TYR A 57 -27.08 10.91 -11.20
CA TYR A 57 -28.21 10.43 -10.40
C TYR A 57 -28.59 11.45 -9.31
N ASP A 58 -29.64 11.12 -8.56
CA ASP A 58 -30.09 11.80 -7.35
C ASP A 58 -29.14 11.63 -6.15
N VAL A 59 -28.40 10.51 -6.13
CA VAL A 59 -27.41 10.19 -5.10
C VAL A 59 -25.97 10.52 -5.57
N PRO A 60 -25.13 11.11 -4.71
CA PRO A 60 -23.73 11.36 -5.04
C PRO A 60 -22.94 10.08 -5.32
N VAL A 61 -22.04 10.16 -6.29
CA VAL A 61 -21.13 9.06 -6.62
C VAL A 61 -20.04 8.93 -5.56
N GLN A 62 -20.01 7.79 -4.87
CA GLN A 62 -18.99 7.49 -3.88
C GLN A 62 -17.68 7.08 -4.57
N LYS A 63 -16.56 7.68 -4.16
CA LYS A 63 -15.25 7.34 -4.69
C LYS A 63 -14.53 6.36 -3.78
N GLU A 64 -14.06 5.26 -4.35
CA GLU A 64 -13.20 4.29 -3.67
C GLU A 64 -11.81 4.24 -4.33
N GLU A 65 -10.77 4.05 -3.52
CA GLU A 65 -9.41 3.92 -4.04
C GLU A 65 -9.11 2.49 -4.47
N CYS A 66 -8.49 2.33 -5.64
CA CYS A 66 -8.09 0.98 -6.08
C CYS A 66 -6.93 0.44 -5.22
N ILE A 67 -6.90 -0.89 -5.00
CA ILE A 67 -5.86 -1.55 -4.18
C ILE A 67 -4.43 -1.26 -4.65
N ASN A 68 -4.23 -1.10 -5.97
CA ASN A 68 -2.94 -0.72 -6.54
C ASN A 68 -2.51 0.67 -6.06
N HIS A 69 -3.45 1.61 -6.00
CA HIS A 69 -3.20 2.97 -5.54
C HIS A 69 -2.93 3.01 -4.04
N VAL A 70 -3.70 2.26 -3.25
CA VAL A 70 -3.47 2.13 -1.79
C VAL A 70 -2.03 1.65 -1.52
N ALA A 71 -1.56 0.63 -2.23
CA ALA A 71 -0.18 0.17 -2.10
C ALA A 71 0.85 1.22 -2.55
N LYS A 72 0.60 1.93 -3.67
CA LYS A 72 1.48 3.03 -4.14
C LYS A 72 1.59 4.16 -3.11
N ARG A 73 0.53 4.46 -2.35
CA ARG A 73 0.55 5.47 -1.27
C ARG A 73 1.56 5.12 -0.18
N LEU A 74 1.63 3.86 0.24
CA LEU A 74 2.67 3.39 1.16
C LEU A 74 4.06 3.68 0.59
N GLY A 75 4.31 3.26 -0.65
CA GLY A 75 5.61 3.48 -1.29
C GLY A 75 5.99 4.96 -1.38
N THR A 76 5.02 5.81 -1.72
CA THR A 76 5.23 7.27 -1.81
C THR A 76 5.58 7.86 -0.46
N ARG A 77 4.86 7.49 0.60
CA ARG A 77 5.16 7.97 1.97
C ARG A 77 6.51 7.49 2.47
N LEU A 78 6.87 6.23 2.22
CA LEU A 78 8.20 5.70 2.61
C LEU A 78 9.34 6.40 1.86
N ARG A 79 9.16 6.71 0.57
CA ARG A 79 10.16 7.47 -0.19
C ARG A 79 10.31 8.90 0.32
N LYS A 80 9.19 9.58 0.62
CA LYS A 80 9.21 10.93 1.23
C LYS A 80 9.88 10.92 2.61
N PHE A 81 9.53 9.96 3.46
CA PHE A 81 10.15 9.76 4.78
C PHE A 81 11.66 9.55 4.65
N LYS A 82 12.09 8.67 3.75
CA LYS A 82 13.50 8.44 3.44
C LYS A 82 14.23 9.70 2.97
N GLN A 83 13.60 10.50 2.10
CA GLN A 83 14.19 11.73 1.57
C GLN A 83 14.34 12.80 2.66
N GLY A 84 13.41 12.85 3.62
CA GLY A 84 13.46 13.77 4.76
C GLY A 84 14.45 13.34 5.85
N ASP A 85 14.81 12.05 5.93
CA ASP A 85 15.77 11.53 6.91
C ASP A 85 17.22 11.76 6.46
N PHE A 86 17.80 12.91 6.82
CA PHE A 86 19.23 13.13 6.67
C PHE A 86 19.79 14.05 7.74
N THR A 87 21.06 13.83 8.08
CA THR A 87 21.91 14.78 8.79
C THR A 87 23.03 15.23 7.87
N VAL A 88 23.51 16.46 8.07
CA VAL A 88 24.69 16.97 7.37
C VAL A 88 25.91 16.66 8.23
N ILE A 89 26.87 15.94 7.66
CA ILE A 89 28.15 15.66 8.30
C ILE A 89 29.28 16.31 7.50
N THR A 90 30.34 16.70 8.18
CA THR A 90 31.57 17.20 7.55
C THR A 90 32.60 16.06 7.55
N THR A 91 33.13 15.73 6.38
CA THR A 91 34.17 14.71 6.26
C THR A 91 35.49 15.21 6.83
N ARG A 92 36.45 14.30 7.03
CA ARG A 92 37.82 14.63 7.43
C ARG A 92 38.55 15.57 6.45
N THR A 93 38.05 15.70 5.23
CA THR A 93 38.55 16.59 4.17
C THR A 93 37.79 17.94 4.10
N GLY A 94 36.89 18.21 5.05
CA GLY A 94 36.09 19.45 5.08
C GLY A 94 34.85 19.45 4.18
N LYS A 95 34.57 18.37 3.43
CA LYS A 95 33.41 18.29 2.53
C LYS A 95 32.12 18.01 3.32
N LYS A 96 31.08 18.82 3.12
CA LYS A 96 29.74 18.54 3.66
C LYS A 96 29.04 17.46 2.84
N MET A 97 28.44 16.48 3.50
CA MET A 97 27.63 15.44 2.86
C MET A 97 26.40 15.08 3.68
N LYS A 98 25.34 14.63 3.00
CA LYS A 98 24.12 14.12 3.65
C LYS A 98 24.31 12.65 4.02
N ARG A 99 24.03 12.31 5.27
CA ARG A 99 23.97 10.92 5.77
C ARG A 99 22.57 10.63 6.26
N SER A 100 22.04 9.46 5.89
CA SER A 100 20.70 9.03 6.27
C SER A 100 20.78 7.76 7.11
N ALA A 101 19.98 7.69 8.17
CA ALA A 101 19.79 6.46 8.93
C ALA A 101 19.09 5.40 8.08
N LEU A 102 18.26 5.83 7.12
CA LEU A 102 17.49 4.99 6.20
C LEU A 102 18.24 4.67 4.88
N GLY A 103 19.30 5.42 4.57
CA GLY A 103 20.11 5.28 3.36
C GLY A 103 21.22 4.23 3.49
N GLY A 104 21.50 3.53 2.37
CA GLY A 104 22.56 2.54 2.25
C GLY A 104 22.05 1.14 1.87
N ALA A 105 22.99 0.23 1.59
CA ALA A 105 22.69 -1.18 1.37
C ALA A 105 22.04 -1.81 2.61
N LYS A 106 21.14 -2.78 2.39
CA LYS A 106 20.42 -3.50 3.46
C LYS A 106 19.54 -2.61 4.39
N LYS A 107 19.18 -1.41 3.93
CA LYS A 107 18.25 -0.48 4.60
C LYS A 107 17.00 -0.21 3.74
N LEU A 108 16.36 0.95 3.87
CA LEU A 108 15.15 1.34 3.16
C LEU A 108 15.45 1.73 1.68
N THR A 109 15.97 0.78 0.90
CA THR A 109 16.25 0.95 -0.53
C THR A 109 14.95 1.02 -1.34
N ASN A 110 15.02 1.49 -2.60
CA ASN A 110 13.84 1.49 -3.49
C ASN A 110 13.28 0.08 -3.71
N ASN A 111 14.14 -0.94 -3.73
CA ASN A 111 13.74 -2.34 -3.86
C ASN A 111 13.01 -2.81 -2.60
N VAL A 112 13.51 -2.48 -1.40
CA VAL A 112 12.81 -2.76 -0.14
C VAL A 112 11.44 -2.07 -0.11
N ILE A 113 11.36 -0.79 -0.49
CA ILE A 113 10.08 -0.07 -0.55
C ILE A 113 9.11 -0.74 -1.56
N GLN A 114 9.60 -1.25 -2.68
CA GLN A 114 8.77 -2.01 -3.63
C GLN A 114 8.28 -3.34 -3.03
N MET A 115 9.13 -4.06 -2.30
CA MET A 115 8.73 -5.29 -1.61
C MET A 115 7.65 -5.03 -0.55
N LEU A 116 7.82 -3.98 0.27
CA LEU A 116 6.83 -3.59 1.27
C LEU A 116 5.47 -3.24 0.63
N GLN A 117 5.46 -2.54 -0.51
CA GLN A 117 4.22 -2.27 -1.27
C GLN A 117 3.55 -3.57 -1.77
N ARG A 118 4.35 -4.51 -2.28
CA ARG A 118 3.82 -5.81 -2.76
C ARG A 118 3.19 -6.60 -1.62
N TYR A 119 3.84 -6.65 -0.46
CA TYR A 119 3.29 -7.33 0.72
C TYR A 119 2.07 -6.64 1.29
N TYR A 120 2.06 -5.30 1.33
CA TYR A 120 0.87 -4.53 1.73
C TYR A 120 -0.33 -4.84 0.82
N LYS A 121 -0.13 -4.80 -0.51
CA LYS A 121 -1.16 -5.19 -1.49
C LYS A 121 -1.62 -6.62 -1.28
N LYS A 122 -0.68 -7.57 -1.12
CA LYS A 122 -0.99 -8.98 -0.93
C LYS A 122 -1.80 -9.23 0.34
N ALA A 123 -1.44 -8.58 1.45
CA ALA A 123 -2.17 -8.67 2.71
C ALA A 123 -3.65 -8.25 2.55
N ILE A 124 -3.91 -7.16 1.82
CA ILE A 124 -5.29 -6.75 1.51
C ILE A 124 -5.98 -7.78 0.61
N SER A 125 -5.33 -8.19 -0.48
CA SER A 125 -5.89 -9.10 -1.48
C SER A 125 -6.28 -10.46 -0.88
N ASP A 126 -5.41 -11.02 -0.04
CA ASP A 126 -5.63 -12.32 0.60
C ASP A 126 -6.71 -12.26 1.70
N ASN A 127 -7.05 -11.06 2.20
CA ASN A 127 -7.99 -10.86 3.29
C ASN A 127 -9.27 -10.11 2.87
N LYS A 128 -9.57 -10.01 1.57
CA LYS A 128 -10.74 -9.27 1.04
C LYS A 128 -12.10 -9.76 1.55
N ASN A 129 -12.19 -11.02 1.96
CA ASN A 129 -13.42 -11.65 2.50
C ASN A 129 -13.37 -11.84 4.03
N ARG A 130 -12.44 -11.16 4.71
CA ARG A 130 -12.26 -11.24 6.17
C ARG A 130 -12.72 -9.96 6.84
N SER A 131 -12.80 -9.97 8.17
CA SER A 131 -13.10 -8.75 8.92
C SER A 131 -12.03 -7.67 8.68
N VAL A 132 -12.44 -6.41 8.85
CA VAL A 132 -11.52 -5.26 8.75
C VAL A 132 -10.34 -5.42 9.72
N GLU A 133 -10.60 -5.93 10.92
CA GLU A 133 -9.56 -6.22 11.91
C GLU A 133 -8.58 -7.29 11.41
N SER A 134 -9.07 -8.40 10.83
CA SER A 134 -8.21 -9.45 10.27
C SER A 134 -7.32 -8.90 9.14
N MET A 135 -7.88 -8.07 8.26
CA MET A 135 -7.12 -7.41 7.20
C MET A 135 -6.05 -6.47 7.77
N ARG A 136 -6.38 -5.66 8.78
CA ARG A 136 -5.39 -4.80 9.48
C ARG A 136 -4.28 -5.62 10.10
N ASN A 137 -4.62 -6.71 10.78
CA ASN A 137 -3.63 -7.60 11.38
C ASN A 137 -2.71 -8.21 10.32
N ALA A 138 -3.24 -8.62 9.16
CA ALA A 138 -2.43 -9.13 8.06
C ALA A 138 -1.50 -8.05 7.46
N ILE A 139 -1.98 -6.81 7.31
CA ILE A 139 -1.16 -5.69 6.86
C ILE A 139 -0.03 -5.43 7.87
N MET A 140 -0.35 -5.36 9.16
CA MET A 140 0.62 -5.13 10.22
C MET A 140 1.59 -6.30 10.39
N ALA A 141 1.16 -7.54 10.13
CA ALA A 141 2.03 -8.72 10.11
C ALA A 141 3.17 -8.55 9.09
N SER A 142 2.88 -8.00 7.92
CA SER A 142 3.92 -7.74 6.92
C SER A 142 4.99 -6.75 7.40
N PHE A 143 4.59 -5.73 8.17
CA PHE A 143 5.49 -4.75 8.75
C PHE A 143 6.32 -5.36 9.90
N TYR A 144 5.67 -6.01 10.87
CA TYR A 144 6.38 -6.58 12.01
C TYR A 144 7.33 -7.70 11.60
N HIS A 145 6.92 -8.55 10.65
CA HIS A 145 7.81 -9.54 10.05
C HIS A 145 9.04 -8.89 9.43
N ALA A 146 8.89 -7.77 8.70
CA ALA A 146 10.02 -7.05 8.11
C ALA A 146 10.98 -6.46 9.15
N CYS A 147 10.52 -6.22 10.39
CA CYS A 147 11.34 -5.72 11.51
C CYS A 147 11.89 -6.82 12.41
N SER A 148 11.46 -8.07 12.22
CA SER A 148 11.79 -9.19 13.10
C SER A 148 13.30 -9.50 13.17
N SER A 149 13.71 -10.14 14.27
CA SER A 149 15.07 -10.62 14.49
C SER A 149 15.06 -11.73 15.53
N ASP A 150 16.19 -12.43 15.68
CA ASP A 150 16.34 -13.47 16.72
C ASP A 150 16.14 -12.92 18.14
N LYS A 151 16.43 -11.63 18.36
CA LYS A 151 16.23 -10.93 19.65
C LYS A 151 14.80 -10.44 19.86
N ALA A 152 13.96 -10.45 18.81
CA ALA A 152 12.59 -9.96 18.85
C ALA A 152 11.62 -10.94 18.14
N PRO A 153 11.54 -12.21 18.55
CA PRO A 153 10.71 -13.22 17.90
C PRO A 153 9.22 -12.90 17.97
N LYS A 154 8.78 -12.17 19.00
CA LYS A 154 7.39 -11.69 19.18
C LYS A 154 6.84 -10.88 18.00
N LEU A 155 7.70 -10.33 17.15
CA LEU A 155 7.29 -9.61 15.94
C LEU A 155 6.67 -10.53 14.87
N HIS A 156 6.78 -11.85 15.04
CA HIS A 156 6.07 -12.83 14.20
C HIS A 156 4.64 -13.11 14.65
N ASN A 157 4.16 -12.58 15.79
CA ASN A 157 2.88 -12.98 16.40
C ASN A 157 1.64 -12.76 15.52
N LEU A 158 1.68 -11.77 14.61
CA LEU A 158 0.59 -11.51 13.67
C LEU A 158 0.72 -12.30 12.36
N CYS A 159 1.84 -12.98 12.13
CA CYS A 159 1.98 -13.83 10.94
C CYS A 159 1.04 -15.04 11.03
N PRO A 160 0.60 -15.62 9.89
CA PRO A 160 -0.17 -16.85 9.89
C PRO A 160 0.57 -17.97 10.64
N LYS A 161 -0.15 -18.75 11.45
CA LYS A 161 0.40 -19.77 12.36
C LYS A 161 0.27 -21.20 11.84
N ASP A 162 -0.08 -21.36 10.57
CA ASP A 162 -0.25 -22.66 9.93
C ASP A 162 1.01 -23.10 9.17
N ILE A 163 1.03 -24.37 8.77
CA ILE A 163 2.14 -24.99 8.01
C ILE A 163 2.36 -24.36 6.62
N ASN A 164 1.35 -23.65 6.09
CA ASN A 164 1.44 -22.95 4.81
C ASN A 164 1.83 -21.48 4.99
N SER A 165 2.23 -21.07 6.20
CA SER A 165 2.63 -19.71 6.48
C SER A 165 3.81 -19.27 5.60
N TRP A 166 3.67 -18.09 5.03
CA TRP A 166 4.76 -17.41 4.34
C TRP A 166 5.87 -16.97 5.32
N CYS A 167 5.56 -16.89 6.62
CA CYS A 167 6.52 -16.61 7.67
C CYS A 167 7.28 -17.87 8.05
N PHE A 168 8.58 -17.90 7.76
CA PHE A 168 9.43 -19.06 8.06
C PHE A 168 9.43 -19.42 9.55
N TYR A 169 9.30 -18.43 10.44
CA TYR A 169 9.31 -18.62 11.88
C TYR A 169 8.03 -19.32 12.36
N GLN A 170 6.86 -18.82 11.96
CA GLN A 170 5.59 -19.44 12.35
C GLN A 170 5.38 -20.81 11.69
N ARG A 171 5.83 -20.98 10.44
CA ARG A 171 5.67 -22.22 9.71
C ARG A 171 6.27 -23.43 10.42
N VAL A 172 7.41 -23.26 11.09
CA VAL A 172 8.10 -24.35 11.79
C VAL A 172 7.71 -24.45 13.26
N LEU A 173 7.12 -23.41 13.86
CA LEU A 173 6.48 -23.56 15.17
C LEU A 173 5.19 -24.38 15.09
N ALA A 174 4.49 -24.37 13.94
CA ALA A 174 3.27 -25.17 13.76
C ALA A 174 3.48 -26.70 13.95
N PRO A 175 4.60 -27.30 13.49
CA PRO A 175 4.99 -28.68 13.79
C PRO A 175 5.89 -28.84 15.03
N ASP A 176 5.95 -27.88 15.95
CA ASP A 176 6.83 -27.89 17.14
C ASP A 176 8.35 -27.98 16.84
N GLU A 177 8.79 -27.47 15.68
CA GLU A 177 10.20 -27.40 15.29
C GLU A 177 10.87 -26.07 15.71
N THR A 178 12.22 -26.06 15.70
CA THR A 178 13.01 -24.86 16.04
C THR A 178 13.25 -23.96 14.81
N PRO A 179 12.90 -22.66 14.88
CA PRO A 179 13.20 -21.71 13.80
C PRO A 179 14.68 -21.48 13.53
N ARG A 180 15.05 -21.39 12.24
CA ARG A 180 16.39 -20.96 11.82
C ARG A 180 16.65 -19.50 12.21
N SER A 181 17.92 -19.14 12.37
CA SER A 181 18.32 -17.75 12.64
C SER A 181 17.96 -16.81 11.49
N HIS A 182 17.57 -15.58 11.83
CA HIS A 182 17.34 -14.49 10.88
C HIS A 182 18.61 -14.07 10.12
N SER A 183 19.80 -14.52 10.54
CA SER A 183 21.06 -14.31 9.80
C SER A 183 21.03 -14.93 8.40
N VAL A 184 20.33 -16.05 8.21
CA VAL A 184 20.20 -16.75 6.92
C VAL A 184 19.33 -15.96 5.94
N LYS A 185 18.27 -15.33 6.44
CA LYS A 185 17.34 -14.53 5.65
C LYS A 185 16.93 -13.27 6.44
N PRO A 186 17.75 -12.21 6.41
CA PRO A 186 17.51 -11.04 7.23
C PRO A 186 16.25 -10.30 6.77
N PRO A 187 15.34 -9.97 7.70
CA PRO A 187 14.18 -9.14 7.39
C PRO A 187 14.58 -7.75 6.91
N TYR A 188 13.77 -7.19 6.02
CA TYR A 188 14.12 -5.99 5.26
C TYR A 188 14.39 -4.73 6.10
N LEU A 189 13.80 -4.63 7.29
CA LEU A 189 13.89 -3.48 8.19
C LEU A 189 14.71 -3.79 9.45
N SER A 190 15.27 -4.99 9.60
CA SER A 190 16.02 -5.40 10.81
C SER A 190 17.24 -4.52 11.11
N ASN A 191 17.86 -3.92 10.08
CA ASN A 191 19.00 -3.01 10.21
C ASN A 191 18.62 -1.53 10.33
N ILE A 192 17.32 -1.21 10.37
CA ILE A 192 16.82 0.14 10.59
C ILE A 192 16.77 0.39 12.11
N PRO A 193 17.27 1.54 12.61
CA PRO A 193 17.13 1.91 14.03
C PRO A 193 15.69 1.86 14.52
N SER A 194 15.47 1.51 15.78
CA SER A 194 14.13 1.25 16.34
C SER A 194 13.21 2.47 16.29
N ASP A 195 13.73 3.67 16.52
CA ASP A 195 13.01 4.94 16.38
C ASP A 195 12.48 5.12 14.94
N LYS A 196 13.32 4.80 13.95
CA LYS A 196 12.94 4.86 12.53
C LYS A 196 11.98 3.74 12.12
N GLN A 197 12.07 2.56 12.73
CA GLN A 197 11.05 1.51 12.55
C GLN A 197 9.69 1.98 13.07
N GLU A 198 9.64 2.67 14.21
CA GLU A 198 8.39 3.21 14.76
C GLU A 198 7.81 4.30 13.85
N ASP A 199 8.62 5.16 13.24
CA ASP A 199 8.15 6.11 12.24
C ASP A 199 7.57 5.43 10.99
N ILE A 200 8.19 4.34 10.51
CA ILE A 200 7.64 3.52 9.42
C ILE A 200 6.31 2.89 9.85
N LYS A 201 6.21 2.38 11.09
CA LYS A 201 4.98 1.81 11.65
C LYS A 201 3.86 2.82 11.69
N ARG A 202 4.13 4.07 12.07
CA ARG A 202 3.15 5.17 12.05
C ARG A 202 2.58 5.39 10.65
N ILE A 203 3.39 5.27 9.60
CA ILE A 203 2.92 5.33 8.20
C ILE A 203 1.94 4.19 7.89
N TYR A 204 2.23 2.96 8.33
CA TYR A 204 1.33 1.80 8.17
C TYR A 204 0.01 1.99 8.92
N ILE A 205 0.07 2.40 10.18
CA ILE A 205 -1.11 2.65 11.02
C ILE A 205 -1.99 3.72 10.37
N ASP A 206 -1.39 4.83 9.95
CA ASP A 206 -2.15 5.94 9.37
C ASP A 206 -2.82 5.57 8.03
N LEU A 207 -2.21 4.69 7.23
CA LEU A 207 -2.81 4.17 6.00
C LEU A 207 -3.87 3.08 6.21
N THR A 208 -4.01 2.54 7.44
CA THR A 208 -4.98 1.49 7.78
C THR A 208 -6.13 1.98 8.67
N ARG A 209 -6.13 3.27 9.04
CA ARG A 209 -7.25 3.92 9.72
C ARG A 209 -8.50 3.88 8.84
N THR A 210 -9.63 3.46 9.41
CA THR A 210 -10.93 3.78 8.80
C THR A 210 -11.08 5.29 8.86
N ARG A 211 -11.45 5.93 7.75
CA ARG A 211 -12.01 7.28 7.84
C ARG A 211 -13.33 7.16 8.59
N ALA A 212 -13.59 8.08 9.53
CA ALA A 212 -14.93 8.24 10.03
C ALA A 212 -15.82 8.60 8.83
N ALA A 213 -16.96 7.91 8.73
CA ALA A 213 -17.99 8.20 7.72
C ALA A 213 -18.53 9.61 7.92
#